data_AF-A0AAW0YR97-F1
#
_entry.id   AF-A0AAW0YR97-F1
#
_cell.length_a   1.000
_cell.length_b   1.000
_cell.length_c   1.000
_cell.angle_alpha   90.00
_cell.angle_beta   90.00
_cell.angle_gamma   90.00
#
_symmetry.space_group_name_H-M   'P 1'
#
loop_
_entity.id
_entity.type
_entity.pdbx_description
1 polymer ?
#
loop_
_entity_poly.entity_id
_entity_poly.type
_entity_poly.pdbx_seq_one_letter_code
_entity_poly.pdbx_strand_id
1 'polypeptide(L)'
;RLCGLVAGHGYCVTGVKLCKVNTPWLTHVQLLRLRNPWGDGHEWRGAWSDDSEEWRLVPKEDKLRLRLQAADDGEFWMTFQAFKENFEEVYITSLNPHTLNKEALEHLYTLADVVTHVLHHPEEKRQQQQDKLTRRKLWEVVKYDGSWVRKVTAGGAPNDLRLFSSNPQYLLHLKEADDEAMEGGTCTVVISLTQKHRRVNNLPLLQVAVSVYQMEDGEAVTTPLHVSWFRLNRPLLLTKFVRTRTVTRRLHLPPGRYIIIPCTHSPDQEGDFLLRVFCQKSATMKEHDESPMLVDTHLEMGDKVDSRSTREESSSSCIQKDDFLAAAGEDGRMTAAILQNILNFLFSGELEFSLDLTRSLLAMMDRNFSGNVDFYEFDTLVCCLRRWMAVYKRKSEAETGLISGSVWGLGDALRELGYLLPRRLQALLVVRFGDQEGNISLRDFIMATCRISVML
;
A
#
# COMPACT_ATOMS: atom_id res chain seq x y z
N ARG A 1 -13.77 3.36 41.85
CA ARG A 1 -12.45 2.90 41.35
C ARG A 1 -11.40 3.46 42.32
N LEU A 2 -10.70 2.59 43.05
CA LEU A 2 -9.95 2.94 44.28
C LEU A 2 -8.46 3.26 44.06
N CYS A 3 -7.90 2.97 42.87
CA CYS A 3 -6.45 3.07 42.61
C CYS A 3 -5.98 4.38 41.96
N GLY A 4 -6.90 5.30 41.63
CA GLY A 4 -6.59 6.62 41.05
C GLY A 4 -6.43 6.67 39.53
N LEU A 5 -6.30 5.52 38.85
CA LEU A 5 -6.17 5.44 37.39
C LEU A 5 -7.52 5.63 36.65
N VAL A 6 -7.47 6.37 35.55
CA VAL A 6 -8.56 6.56 34.58
C VAL A 6 -8.51 5.47 33.50
N ALA A 7 -9.60 4.70 33.36
CA ALA A 7 -9.71 3.65 32.34
C ALA A 7 -10.03 4.23 30.96
N GLY A 8 -9.49 3.62 29.89
CA GLY A 8 -9.68 4.08 28.51
C GLY A 8 -8.85 5.32 28.15
N HIS A 9 -7.87 5.68 28.99
CA HIS A 9 -7.01 6.85 28.84
C HIS A 9 -5.55 6.45 28.63
N GLY A 10 -4.83 7.23 27.83
CA GLY A 10 -3.43 6.98 27.52
C GLY A 10 -2.50 7.62 28.54
N TYR A 11 -1.52 6.86 29.02
CA TYR A 11 -0.44 7.34 29.89
C TYR A 11 0.90 7.21 29.17
N CYS A 12 1.85 8.10 29.49
CA CYS A 12 3.20 8.03 28.94
C CYS A 12 4.15 7.38 29.95
N VAL A 13 4.90 6.36 29.54
CA VAL A 13 6.02 5.84 30.34
C VAL A 13 7.20 6.80 30.18
N THR A 14 7.58 7.50 31.24
CA THR A 14 8.64 8.53 31.23
C THR A 14 9.94 8.05 31.87
N GLY A 15 9.95 6.85 32.46
CA GLY A 15 11.14 6.27 33.07
C GLY A 15 10.97 4.80 33.47
N VAL A 16 12.07 4.06 33.46
CA VAL A 16 12.15 2.69 33.99
C VAL A 16 13.43 2.60 34.82
N LYS A 17 13.32 2.16 36.08
CA LYS A 17 14.48 2.01 36.96
C LYS A 17 14.40 0.74 37.80
N LEU A 18 15.57 0.13 38.00
CA LEU A 18 15.78 -0.89 39.02
C LEU A 18 16.30 -0.19 40.29
N CYS A 19 15.47 -0.09 41.31
CA CYS A 19 15.78 0.64 42.54
C CYS A 19 16.23 -0.33 43.63
N LYS A 20 17.34 -0.03 44.30
CA LYS A 20 17.79 -0.79 45.46
C LYS A 20 16.92 -0.45 46.67
N VAL A 21 16.49 -1.46 47.42
CA VAL A 21 15.68 -1.28 48.63
C VAL A 21 16.37 -1.91 49.83
N ASN A 22 16.29 -1.25 50.98
CA ASN A 22 16.91 -1.68 52.23
C ASN A 22 15.99 -2.67 52.97
N THR A 23 15.74 -3.83 52.37
CA THR A 23 14.98 -4.90 53.02
C THR A 23 15.76 -6.23 53.01
N PRO A 24 15.66 -7.06 54.07
CA PRO A 24 16.35 -8.35 54.13
C PRO A 24 15.92 -9.36 53.06
N TRP A 25 14.67 -9.28 52.59
CA TRP A 25 14.04 -10.26 51.68
C TRP A 25 14.02 -9.82 50.22
N LEU A 26 14.24 -8.54 49.94
CA LEU A 26 14.24 -8.00 48.59
C LEU A 26 15.35 -6.97 48.44
N THR A 27 16.23 -7.17 47.45
CA THR A 27 17.38 -6.26 47.24
C THR A 27 17.07 -5.18 46.22
N HIS A 28 16.18 -5.46 45.26
CA HIS A 28 15.83 -4.53 44.18
C HIS A 28 14.35 -4.61 43.80
N VAL A 29 13.80 -3.48 43.35
CA VAL A 29 12.43 -3.35 42.83
C VAL A 29 12.47 -2.72 41.44
N GLN A 30 11.70 -3.30 40.50
CA GLN A 30 11.51 -2.72 39.16
C GLN A 30 10.37 -1.70 39.20
N LEU A 31 10.71 -0.44 38.98
CA LEU A 31 9.77 0.68 38.98
C LEU A 31 9.65 1.30 37.60
N LEU A 32 8.42 1.66 37.24
CA LEU A 32 8.09 2.46 36.06
C LEU A 32 7.55 3.79 36.53
N ARG A 33 7.98 4.85 35.85
CA ARG A 33 7.42 6.18 35.98
C ARG A 33 6.46 6.43 34.83
N LEU A 34 5.23 6.77 35.16
CA LEU A 34 4.18 7.06 34.21
C LEU A 34 3.70 8.50 34.40
N ARG A 35 3.18 9.10 33.35
CA ARG A 35 2.57 10.42 33.38
C ARG A 35 1.17 10.40 32.79
N ASN A 36 0.20 10.91 33.53
CA ASN A 36 -1.11 11.30 33.04
C ASN A 36 -0.99 12.61 32.24
N PRO A 37 -1.34 12.64 30.95
CA PRO A 37 -1.28 13.87 30.13
C PRO A 37 -2.15 15.03 30.61
N TRP A 38 -3.18 14.77 31.44
CA TRP A 38 -4.00 15.83 32.02
C TRP A 38 -3.25 16.66 33.05
N GLY A 39 -2.23 16.08 33.70
CA GLY A 39 -1.46 16.76 34.74
C GLY A 39 -2.31 17.19 35.93
N ASP A 40 -3.31 16.37 36.27
CA ASP A 40 -4.22 16.56 37.40
C ASP A 40 -4.12 15.40 38.40
N GLY A 41 -4.79 15.53 39.55
CA GLY A 41 -4.69 14.60 40.70
C GLY A 41 -5.27 13.19 40.48
N HIS A 42 -5.46 12.77 39.23
CA HIS A 42 -5.71 11.41 38.80
C HIS A 42 -4.40 10.61 38.67
N GLU A 43 -3.70 10.50 39.79
CA GLU A 43 -2.45 9.75 39.93
C GLU A 43 -2.65 8.40 40.61
N TRP A 44 -1.68 7.51 40.46
CA TRP A 44 -1.66 6.21 41.14
C TRP A 44 -1.66 6.39 42.66
N ARG A 45 -2.58 5.71 43.36
CA ARG A 45 -2.72 5.76 44.83
C ARG A 45 -2.25 4.49 45.55
N GLY A 46 -1.64 3.56 44.82
CA GLY A 46 -1.13 2.32 45.39
C GLY A 46 0.33 2.43 45.85
N ALA A 47 0.97 1.28 46.05
CA ALA A 47 2.39 1.21 46.41
C ALA A 47 3.27 1.97 45.40
N TRP A 48 4.24 2.72 45.90
CA TRP A 48 5.16 3.61 45.16
C TRP A 48 4.54 4.87 44.55
N SER A 49 3.30 5.21 44.91
CA SER A 49 2.72 6.55 44.69
C SER A 49 3.54 7.64 45.38
N ASP A 50 3.27 8.91 45.08
CA ASP A 50 4.07 10.04 45.57
C ASP A 50 4.13 10.13 47.10
N ASP A 51 3.02 9.83 47.79
CA ASP A 51 2.91 9.81 49.26
C ASP A 51 3.20 8.43 49.90
N SER A 52 3.65 7.45 49.11
CA SER A 52 3.85 6.06 49.53
C SER A 52 4.95 5.91 50.59
N GLU A 53 4.67 5.15 51.65
CA GLU A 53 5.65 4.88 52.71
C GLU A 53 6.81 3.99 52.23
N GLU A 54 6.60 3.22 51.17
CA GLU A 54 7.57 2.35 50.51
C GLU A 54 8.82 3.12 50.07
N TRP A 55 8.69 4.42 49.78
CA TRP A 55 9.84 5.27 49.54
C TRP A 55 10.80 5.29 50.72
N ARG A 56 10.37 5.13 51.97
CA ARG A 56 11.26 5.06 53.15
C ARG A 56 12.29 3.93 53.04
N LEU A 57 12.00 2.89 52.26
CA LEU A 57 12.89 1.74 52.04
C LEU A 57 14.02 2.03 51.05
N VAL A 58 13.94 3.12 50.28
CA VAL A 58 14.98 3.49 49.29
C VAL A 58 16.07 4.35 49.93
N PRO A 59 17.36 4.03 49.71
CA PRO A 59 18.47 4.88 50.17
C PRO A 59 18.34 6.33 49.68
N LYS A 60 18.76 7.29 50.53
CA LYS A 60 18.67 8.73 50.22
C LYS A 60 19.35 9.10 48.90
N GLU A 61 20.48 8.48 48.58
CA GLU A 61 21.23 8.70 47.34
C GLU A 61 20.44 8.33 46.09
N ASP A 62 19.69 7.22 46.14
CA ASP A 62 18.89 6.76 45.00
C ASP A 62 17.59 7.56 44.85
N LYS A 63 17.02 8.08 45.94
CA LYS A 63 15.90 9.04 45.90
C LYS A 63 16.27 10.33 45.16
N LEU A 64 17.45 10.89 45.45
CA LEU A 64 17.96 12.07 44.75
C LEU A 64 18.13 11.81 43.25
N ARG A 65 18.61 10.61 42.87
CA ARG A 65 18.74 10.20 41.46
C ARG A 65 17.40 9.99 40.77
N LEU A 66 16.34 9.66 41.50
CA LEU A 66 14.99 9.44 40.98
C LEU A 66 14.25 10.74 40.66
N ARG A 67 14.78 11.91 41.08
CA ARG A 67 14.12 13.23 40.93
C ARG A 67 12.65 13.18 41.37
N LEU A 68 12.40 12.56 42.53
CA LEU A 68 11.07 12.53 43.16
C LEU A 68 10.65 13.98 43.47
N GLN A 69 9.79 14.55 42.65
CA GLN A 69 9.08 15.78 42.95
C GLN A 69 7.67 15.34 43.30
N ALA A 70 7.30 15.40 44.58
CA ALA A 70 5.90 15.25 44.97
C ALA A 70 5.18 16.51 44.46
N ALA A 71 4.52 16.38 43.32
CA ALA A 71 3.84 17.46 42.63
C ALA A 71 2.60 16.88 41.96
N ASP A 72 1.49 17.61 42.04
CA ASP A 72 0.27 17.28 41.30
C ASP A 72 0.47 17.66 39.82
N ASP A 73 1.31 16.88 39.12
CA ASP A 73 1.71 17.10 37.72
C ASP A 73 1.36 15.89 36.82
N GLY A 74 0.68 14.90 37.41
CA GLY A 74 0.24 13.67 36.78
C GLY A 74 1.34 12.61 36.69
N GLU A 75 2.57 12.86 37.15
CA GLU A 75 3.68 11.90 37.11
C GLU A 75 3.75 11.07 38.40
N PHE A 76 3.72 9.74 38.27
CA PHE A 76 3.76 8.84 39.41
C PHE A 76 4.62 7.61 39.12
N TRP A 77 5.08 6.95 40.18
CA TRP A 77 5.76 5.65 40.07
C TRP A 77 4.83 4.49 40.44
N MET A 78 5.08 3.34 39.82
CA MET A 78 4.47 2.07 40.21
C MET A 78 5.41 0.91 39.94
N THR A 79 5.14 -0.24 40.56
CA THR A 79 5.91 -1.46 40.25
C THR A 79 5.57 -2.00 38.87
N PHE A 80 6.51 -2.70 38.24
CA PHE A 80 6.22 -3.42 36.99
C PHE A 80 5.09 -4.45 37.13
N GLN A 81 4.94 -5.03 38.32
CA GLN A 81 3.84 -5.95 38.60
C GLN A 81 2.48 -5.21 38.59
N ALA A 82 2.36 -4.09 39.30
CA ALA A 82 1.16 -3.27 39.28
C ALA A 82 0.85 -2.72 37.88
N PHE A 83 1.87 -2.36 37.11
CA PHE A 83 1.69 -1.96 35.72
C PHE A 83 1.03 -3.07 34.88
N LYS A 84 1.52 -4.32 34.96
CA LYS A 84 0.93 -5.46 34.24
C LYS A 84 -0.51 -5.77 34.67
N GLU A 85 -0.86 -5.52 35.93
CA GLU A 85 -2.20 -5.79 36.46
C GLU A 85 -3.21 -4.70 36.07
N ASN A 86 -2.76 -3.48 35.79
CA ASN A 86 -3.63 -2.32 35.56
C ASN A 86 -3.63 -1.82 34.11
N PHE A 87 -2.64 -2.20 33.28
CA PHE A 87 -2.53 -1.76 31.89
C PHE A 87 -2.59 -2.96 30.93
N GLU A 88 -3.43 -2.84 29.90
CA GLU A 88 -3.64 -3.91 28.90
C GLU A 88 -2.72 -3.76 27.68
N GLU A 89 -2.40 -2.53 27.28
CA GLU A 89 -1.69 -2.22 26.04
C GLU A 89 -0.50 -1.28 26.26
N VAL A 90 0.62 -1.55 25.58
CA VAL A 90 1.82 -0.71 25.60
C VAL A 90 2.22 -0.37 24.16
N TYR A 91 2.31 0.92 23.87
CA TYR A 91 2.73 1.42 22.57
C TYR A 91 4.15 1.98 22.66
N ILE A 92 5.11 1.27 22.07
CA ILE A 92 6.51 1.71 21.99
C ILE A 92 6.78 2.16 20.56
N THR A 93 6.99 3.46 20.37
CA THR A 93 7.44 4.02 19.09
C THR A 93 8.92 4.34 19.20
N SER A 94 9.78 3.50 18.60
CA SER A 94 11.20 3.83 18.53
C SER A 94 11.41 5.02 17.59
N LEU A 95 12.15 6.03 18.05
CA LEU A 95 12.80 7.00 17.17
C LEU A 95 13.95 6.29 16.44
N ASN A 96 13.48 5.54 15.45
CA ASN A 96 14.14 5.08 14.24
C ASN A 96 14.78 3.70 14.11
N PRO A 97 14.49 3.17 12.91
CA PRO A 97 15.42 2.51 12.00
C PRO A 97 16.25 3.50 11.11
N HIS A 98 15.80 4.76 10.87
CA HIS A 98 16.43 5.85 10.08
C HIS A 98 16.39 7.31 10.65
N THR A 99 16.95 7.63 11.83
CA THR A 99 17.30 9.03 12.19
C THR A 99 18.59 9.01 12.95
N LEU A 100 19.67 8.99 12.20
CA LEU A 100 20.86 9.73 12.53
C LEU A 100 21.38 10.35 11.23
N ASN A 101 20.55 11.19 10.57
CA ASN A 101 21.16 12.23 9.73
C ASN A 101 21.98 13.13 10.66
N LYS A 102 23.12 13.66 10.21
CA LYS A 102 24.02 14.48 11.05
C LYS A 102 23.28 15.58 11.82
N GLU A 103 22.27 16.21 11.22
CA GLU A 103 21.39 17.19 11.89
C GLU A 103 20.58 16.57 13.05
N ALA A 104 19.97 15.39 12.86
CA ALA A 104 19.19 14.73 13.92
C ALA A 104 20.09 14.26 15.08
N LEU A 105 21.35 13.90 14.79
CA LEU A 105 22.41 13.65 15.75
C LEU A 105 22.69 14.89 16.60
N GLU A 106 22.94 16.04 15.95
CA GLU A 106 23.18 17.33 16.61
C GLU A 106 21.97 17.76 17.47
N HIS A 107 20.75 17.59 16.97
CA HIS A 107 19.53 17.90 17.70
C HIS A 107 19.30 16.98 18.92
N LEU A 108 19.62 15.68 18.80
CA LEU A 108 19.58 14.72 19.92
C LEU A 108 20.60 15.06 21.00
N TYR A 109 21.80 15.54 20.63
CA TYR A 109 22.77 16.03 21.60
C TYR A 109 22.29 17.29 22.29
N THR A 110 21.69 18.26 21.58
CA THR A 110 21.09 19.43 22.24
C THR A 110 19.92 19.06 23.17
N LEU A 111 19.06 18.10 22.83
CA LEU A 111 17.98 17.66 23.71
C LEU A 111 18.49 16.85 24.90
N ALA A 112 19.49 15.98 24.68
CA ALA A 112 20.16 15.27 25.76
C ALA A 112 20.86 16.27 26.70
N ASP A 113 21.53 17.29 26.19
CA ASP A 113 22.20 18.35 26.95
C ASP A 113 21.18 19.25 27.68
N VAL A 114 20.03 19.59 27.09
CA VAL A 114 18.94 20.31 27.77
C VAL A 114 18.33 19.48 28.91
N VAL A 115 18.21 18.16 28.75
CA VAL A 115 17.73 17.26 29.81
C VAL A 115 18.82 16.95 30.86
N THR A 116 20.09 17.00 30.47
CA THR A 116 21.27 16.70 31.31
C THR A 116 22.08 17.92 31.74
N HIS A 117 21.50 19.12 31.69
CA HIS A 117 22.12 20.39 32.09
C HIS A 117 22.40 20.52 33.61
N VAL A 118 22.73 19.43 34.31
CA VAL A 118 23.21 19.43 35.71
C VAL A 118 24.35 18.41 35.97
N LEU A 119 24.86 17.64 35.01
CA LEU A 119 25.99 16.75 35.29
C LEU A 119 27.16 16.98 34.35
N HIS A 120 28.25 17.53 34.91
CA HIS A 120 29.58 17.52 34.31
C HIS A 120 29.96 16.08 33.91
N HIS A 121 29.74 15.74 32.64
CA HIS A 121 30.26 14.50 32.06
C HIS A 121 31.64 14.79 31.46
N PRO A 122 32.71 14.11 31.91
CA PRO A 122 34.05 14.21 31.33
C PRO A 122 34.01 13.88 29.83
N GLU A 123 34.82 14.58 29.03
CA GLU A 123 34.89 14.43 27.55
C GLU A 123 35.08 12.98 27.09
N GLU A 124 35.76 12.15 27.88
CA GLU A 124 35.95 10.72 27.62
C GLU A 124 34.63 9.92 27.56
N LYS A 125 33.62 10.29 28.37
CA LYS A 125 32.29 9.65 28.31
C LYS A 125 31.50 10.12 27.10
N ARG A 126 31.67 11.37 26.66
CA ARG A 126 31.12 11.85 25.38
C ARG A 126 31.71 11.05 24.22
N GLN A 127 33.02 10.83 24.21
CA GLN A 127 33.69 10.07 23.15
C GLN A 127 33.26 8.59 23.13
N GLN A 128 33.17 7.94 24.29
CA GLN A 128 32.63 6.57 24.40
C GLN A 128 31.15 6.48 24.00
N GLN A 129 30.34 7.47 24.36
CA GLN A 129 28.91 7.52 24.04
C GLN A 129 28.68 7.87 22.57
N GLN A 130 29.57 8.68 21.98
CA GLN A 130 29.63 8.99 20.56
C GLN A 130 30.02 7.75 19.77
N ASP A 131 31.09 7.02 20.13
CA ASP A 131 31.45 5.73 19.51
C ASP A 131 30.34 4.67 19.63
N LYS A 132 29.61 4.64 20.75
CA LYS A 132 28.42 3.79 20.93
C LYS A 132 27.24 4.20 20.05
N LEU A 133 27.11 5.50 19.75
CA LEU A 133 26.07 6.06 18.87
C LEU A 133 26.43 5.86 17.39
N THR A 134 27.71 5.98 17.03
CA THR A 134 28.24 5.71 15.68
C THR A 134 28.11 4.23 15.31
N ARG A 135 28.10 3.32 16.31
CA ARG A 135 27.82 1.88 16.14
C ARG A 135 26.34 1.51 16.07
N ARG A 136 25.39 2.47 16.09
CA ARG A 136 23.97 2.14 15.92
C ARG A 136 23.73 1.66 14.48
N LYS A 137 23.37 0.38 14.36
CA LYS A 137 22.98 -0.26 13.09
C LYS A 137 21.87 0.57 12.44
N LEU A 138 22.20 1.18 11.31
CA LEU A 138 21.23 1.82 10.42
C LEU A 138 20.39 0.71 9.82
N TRP A 139 19.07 0.87 9.86
CA TRP A 139 18.18 -0.09 9.23
C TRP A 139 17.82 0.43 7.86
N GLU A 140 17.93 -0.38 6.83
CA GLU A 140 17.34 -0.04 5.54
C GLU A 140 15.81 -0.09 5.62
N VAL A 141 15.17 0.83 4.88
CA VAL A 141 13.71 0.95 4.87
C VAL A 141 13.23 1.01 3.45
N VAL A 142 12.39 0.05 3.11
CA VAL A 142 11.70 0.02 1.83
C VAL A 142 10.23 0.35 2.08
N LYS A 143 9.68 1.24 1.24
CA LYS A 143 8.33 1.79 1.40
C LYS A 143 7.55 1.66 0.11
N TYR A 144 6.28 1.28 0.22
CA TYR A 144 5.34 1.24 -0.89
C TYR A 144 4.01 1.84 -0.48
N ASP A 145 3.52 2.74 -1.32
CA ASP A 145 2.14 3.22 -1.29
C ASP A 145 1.29 2.31 -2.16
N GLY A 146 0.18 1.84 -1.62
CA GLY A 146 -0.79 1.01 -2.34
C GLY A 146 -2.21 1.32 -1.92
N SER A 147 -3.17 0.73 -2.64
CA SER A 147 -4.59 0.94 -2.42
C SER A 147 -5.36 -0.36 -2.61
N TRP A 148 -6.33 -0.59 -1.74
CA TRP A 148 -7.40 -1.56 -1.97
C TRP A 148 -8.53 -0.84 -2.70
N VAL A 149 -8.75 -1.24 -3.96
CA VAL A 149 -9.79 -0.73 -4.84
C VAL A 149 -10.82 -1.82 -5.05
N ARG A 150 -12.10 -1.49 -4.87
CA ARG A 150 -13.23 -2.41 -5.01
C ARG A 150 -13.15 -3.20 -6.32
N LYS A 151 -13.47 -4.48 -6.27
CA LYS A 151 -13.41 -5.46 -7.38
C LYS A 151 -12.02 -5.72 -7.98
N VAL A 152 -11.06 -4.81 -7.87
CA VAL A 152 -9.73 -4.94 -8.48
C VAL A 152 -8.70 -5.49 -7.50
N THR A 153 -8.39 -4.74 -6.44
CA THR A 153 -7.30 -5.05 -5.49
C THR A 153 -7.80 -5.25 -4.06
N ALA A 154 -9.07 -5.01 -3.78
CA ALA A 154 -9.70 -5.24 -2.47
C ALA A 154 -10.13 -6.71 -2.31
N GLY A 155 -9.16 -7.62 -2.31
CA GLY A 155 -9.40 -9.08 -2.31
C GLY A 155 -9.85 -9.69 -0.99
N GLY A 156 -9.71 -8.96 0.13
CA GLY A 156 -10.08 -9.44 1.47
C GLY A 156 -9.13 -10.52 2.02
N ALA A 157 -9.56 -11.19 3.09
CA ALA A 157 -8.81 -12.23 3.78
C ALA A 157 -8.67 -13.55 2.97
N PRO A 158 -7.75 -14.46 3.32
CA PRO A 158 -7.53 -15.73 2.60
C PRO A 158 -8.63 -16.79 2.86
N ASN A 159 -9.88 -16.37 3.04
CA ASN A 159 -11.05 -17.24 3.10
C ASN A 159 -11.50 -17.68 1.70
N ASP A 160 -11.44 -16.75 0.73
CA ASP A 160 -11.57 -17.04 -0.69
C ASP A 160 -10.25 -16.73 -1.38
N LEU A 161 -9.51 -17.77 -1.77
CA LEU A 161 -8.20 -17.63 -2.39
C LEU A 161 -8.26 -16.94 -3.77
N ARG A 162 -9.41 -16.99 -4.47
CA ARG A 162 -9.58 -16.31 -5.76
C ARG A 162 -9.60 -14.79 -5.57
N LEU A 163 -10.35 -14.32 -4.58
CA LEU A 163 -10.39 -12.89 -4.25
C LEU A 163 -9.08 -12.47 -3.59
N PHE A 164 -8.58 -13.27 -2.65
CA PHE A 164 -7.34 -12.98 -1.93
C PHE A 164 -6.13 -12.78 -2.85
N SER A 165 -6.01 -13.55 -3.93
CA SER A 165 -4.91 -13.41 -4.90
C SER A 165 -4.89 -12.07 -5.64
N SER A 166 -6.01 -11.33 -5.60
CA SER A 166 -6.16 -10.01 -6.22
C SER A 166 -5.60 -8.88 -5.36
N ASN A 167 -5.35 -9.12 -4.07
CA ASN A 167 -4.67 -8.14 -3.22
C ASN A 167 -3.28 -7.78 -3.79
N PRO A 168 -2.78 -6.55 -3.56
CA PRO A 168 -1.44 -6.16 -3.97
C PRO A 168 -0.37 -7.11 -3.39
N GLN A 169 0.63 -7.47 -4.19
CA GLN A 169 1.69 -8.41 -3.80
C GLN A 169 3.04 -7.70 -3.89
N TYR A 170 3.88 -7.86 -2.87
CA TYR A 170 5.22 -7.26 -2.83
C TYR A 170 6.26 -8.35 -2.61
N LEU A 171 7.20 -8.48 -3.54
CA LEU A 171 8.32 -9.42 -3.45
C LEU A 171 9.46 -8.76 -2.70
N LEU A 172 9.75 -9.25 -1.50
CA LEU A 172 10.91 -8.93 -0.68
C LEU A 172 12.02 -9.97 -0.92
N HIS A 173 13.24 -9.50 -1.13
CA HIS A 173 14.43 -10.33 -1.24
C HIS A 173 15.46 -9.91 -0.20
N LEU A 174 15.76 -10.84 0.70
CA LEU A 174 16.73 -10.70 1.79
C LEU A 174 18.03 -11.34 1.35
N LYS A 175 19.10 -10.55 1.22
CA LYS A 175 20.38 -11.01 0.66
C LYS A 175 21.28 -11.66 1.70
N GLU A 176 21.39 -11.05 2.89
CA GLU A 176 22.40 -11.42 3.88
C GLU A 176 21.82 -11.44 5.29
N ALA A 177 22.27 -12.40 6.11
CA ALA A 177 21.92 -12.52 7.51
C ALA A 177 22.60 -11.44 8.38
N ASP A 178 21.96 -11.09 9.50
CA ASP A 178 22.46 -10.07 10.42
C ASP A 178 23.74 -10.55 11.14
N ASP A 179 24.65 -9.62 11.45
CA ASP A 179 25.95 -9.94 12.08
C ASP A 179 25.82 -10.55 13.50
N GLU A 180 24.70 -10.28 14.18
CA GLU A 180 24.37 -10.79 15.52
C GLU A 180 23.20 -11.78 15.48
N ALA A 181 22.97 -12.43 14.33
CA ALA A 181 21.90 -13.40 14.21
C ALA A 181 22.05 -14.55 15.21
N MET A 182 20.92 -15.08 15.69
CA MET A 182 20.90 -16.33 16.46
C MET A 182 21.41 -17.50 15.59
N GLU A 183 21.78 -18.62 16.23
CA GLU A 183 22.19 -19.86 15.54
C GLU A 183 21.22 -20.19 14.39
N GLY A 184 21.73 -20.19 13.15
CA GLY A 184 20.95 -20.38 11.94
C GLY A 184 20.96 -19.22 10.94
N GLY A 185 21.55 -18.06 11.29
CA GLY A 185 21.80 -16.96 10.32
C GLY A 185 20.51 -16.36 9.76
N THR A 186 19.90 -15.43 10.51
CA THR A 186 18.62 -14.80 10.16
C THR A 186 18.75 -13.31 9.93
N CYS A 187 17.84 -12.76 9.12
CA CYS A 187 17.62 -11.35 8.91
C CYS A 187 16.49 -10.87 9.83
N THR A 188 16.73 -9.79 10.57
CA THR A 188 15.68 -9.14 11.36
C THR A 188 14.88 -8.23 10.45
N VAL A 189 13.58 -8.52 10.33
CA VAL A 189 12.66 -7.79 9.47
C VAL A 189 11.49 -7.27 10.31
N VAL A 190 11.19 -5.98 10.19
CA VAL A 190 9.96 -5.39 10.76
C VAL A 190 9.06 -4.96 9.61
N ILE A 191 7.85 -5.51 9.56
CA ILE A 191 6.84 -5.14 8.57
C ILE A 191 5.79 -4.27 9.25
N SER A 192 5.47 -3.12 8.66
CA SER A 192 4.49 -2.16 9.15
C SER A 192 3.52 -1.77 8.05
N LEU A 193 2.26 -2.16 8.19
CA LEU A 193 1.16 -1.78 7.31
C LEU A 193 0.32 -0.70 7.98
N THR A 194 0.17 0.45 7.34
CA THR A 194 -0.58 1.61 7.87
C THR A 194 -1.68 2.05 6.91
N GLN A 195 -2.94 2.07 7.35
CA GLN A 195 -4.02 2.66 6.57
C GLN A 195 -3.98 4.20 6.61
N LYS A 196 -4.16 4.83 5.45
CA LYS A 196 -4.03 6.28 5.23
C LYS A 196 -5.39 6.96 5.18
N HIS A 197 -5.40 8.28 5.40
CA HIS A 197 -6.53 9.21 5.19
C HIS A 197 -7.86 8.94 5.94
N ARG A 198 -7.98 7.83 6.69
CA ARG A 198 -9.19 7.45 7.45
C ARG A 198 -9.74 8.57 8.33
N ARG A 199 -8.89 9.11 9.22
CA ARG A 199 -9.30 10.15 10.19
C ARG A 199 -9.68 11.47 9.52
N VAL A 200 -8.89 11.90 8.53
CA VAL A 200 -9.16 13.16 7.81
C VAL A 200 -10.49 13.09 7.08
N ASN A 201 -10.85 11.91 6.58
CA ASN A 201 -12.10 11.67 5.85
C ASN A 201 -13.25 11.17 6.76
N ASN A 202 -13.08 11.17 8.09
CA ASN A 202 -14.06 10.65 9.05
C ASN A 202 -14.54 9.21 8.75
N LEU A 203 -13.67 8.38 8.17
CA LEU A 203 -13.95 6.98 7.86
C LEU A 203 -13.52 6.05 9.02
N PRO A 204 -14.29 4.99 9.31
CA PRO A 204 -13.91 4.00 10.31
C PRO A 204 -12.64 3.25 9.88
N LEU A 205 -11.84 2.82 10.87
CA LEU A 205 -10.69 1.96 10.62
C LEU A 205 -11.13 0.60 10.11
N LEU A 206 -10.52 0.12 9.03
CA LEU A 206 -10.69 -1.25 8.59
C LEU A 206 -9.95 -2.22 9.49
N GLN A 207 -10.41 -3.47 9.50
CA GLN A 207 -9.64 -4.59 9.97
C GLN A 207 -8.61 -4.96 8.89
N VAL A 208 -7.34 -4.66 9.16
CA VAL A 208 -6.23 -4.91 8.21
C VAL A 208 -5.30 -5.98 8.76
N ALA A 209 -4.64 -6.70 7.86
CA ALA A 209 -3.63 -7.68 8.18
C ALA A 209 -2.54 -7.74 7.10
N VAL A 210 -1.41 -8.34 7.46
CA VAL A 210 -0.33 -8.68 6.53
C VAL A 210 -0.18 -10.19 6.51
N SER A 211 -0.16 -10.76 5.31
CA SER A 211 0.23 -12.15 5.07
C SER A 211 1.63 -12.19 4.47
N VAL A 212 2.47 -13.10 4.95
CA VAL A 212 3.85 -13.29 4.48
C VAL A 212 4.03 -14.75 4.07
N TYR A 213 4.48 -14.98 2.86
CA TYR A 213 4.81 -16.30 2.33
C TYR A 213 6.31 -16.37 2.03
N GLN A 214 6.90 -17.53 2.24
CA GLN A 214 8.26 -17.84 1.79
C GLN A 214 8.17 -18.48 0.40
N MET A 215 9.12 -18.15 -0.47
CA MET A 215 9.26 -18.73 -1.79
C MET A 215 10.54 -19.56 -1.87
N GLU A 216 10.51 -20.62 -2.66
CA GLU A 216 11.71 -21.40 -2.94
C GLU A 216 12.62 -20.67 -3.95
N ASP A 217 13.93 -20.79 -3.74
CA ASP A 217 14.91 -20.18 -4.65
C ASP A 217 14.89 -20.90 -6.01
N GLY A 218 14.80 -20.12 -7.09
CA GLY A 218 14.69 -20.65 -8.46
C GLY A 218 13.28 -21.08 -8.88
N GLU A 219 12.26 -20.97 -8.02
CA GLU A 219 10.87 -21.28 -8.39
C GLU A 219 10.37 -20.32 -9.49
N ALA A 220 10.04 -20.88 -10.65
CA ALA A 220 9.43 -20.16 -11.76
C ALA A 220 7.94 -19.93 -11.45
N VAL A 221 7.66 -18.85 -10.74
CA VAL A 221 6.29 -18.46 -10.39
C VAL A 221 5.70 -17.46 -11.39
N THR A 222 4.38 -17.46 -11.51
CA THR A 222 3.67 -16.41 -12.24
C THR A 222 3.84 -15.06 -11.55
N THR A 223 3.85 -14.00 -12.35
CA THR A 223 3.86 -12.60 -11.91
C THR A 223 2.58 -11.96 -12.44
N PRO A 224 1.54 -11.77 -11.61
CA PRO A 224 1.44 -12.07 -10.18
C PRO A 224 1.21 -13.55 -9.85
N LEU A 225 1.27 -13.91 -8.56
CA LEU A 225 0.99 -15.27 -8.11
C LEU A 225 -0.46 -15.67 -8.40
N HIS A 226 -0.61 -16.81 -9.06
CA HIS A 226 -1.90 -17.38 -9.42
C HIS A 226 -2.56 -18.09 -8.22
N VAL A 227 -3.90 -18.22 -8.22
CA VAL A 227 -4.66 -18.87 -7.15
C VAL A 227 -4.19 -20.30 -6.85
N SER A 228 -3.69 -21.03 -7.86
CA SER A 228 -3.15 -22.38 -7.67
C SER A 228 -1.93 -22.40 -6.75
N TRP A 229 -1.09 -21.36 -6.80
CA TRP A 229 0.09 -21.25 -5.96
C TRP A 229 -0.30 -21.13 -4.48
N PHE A 230 -1.31 -20.32 -4.16
CA PHE A 230 -1.82 -20.17 -2.80
C PHE A 230 -2.51 -21.42 -2.24
N ARG A 231 -2.95 -22.35 -3.09
CA ARG A 231 -3.50 -23.64 -2.66
C ARG A 231 -2.41 -24.61 -2.19
N LEU A 232 -1.22 -24.49 -2.78
CA LEU A 232 -0.08 -25.36 -2.49
C LEU A 232 0.82 -24.79 -1.38
N ASN A 233 0.77 -23.48 -1.16
CA ASN A 233 1.65 -22.79 -0.23
C ASN A 233 0.90 -22.23 0.99
N ARG A 234 1.48 -22.40 2.18
CA ARG A 234 0.95 -21.84 3.42
C ARG A 234 1.69 -20.56 3.81
N PRO A 235 1.00 -19.56 4.40
CA PRO A 235 1.67 -18.37 4.89
C PRO A 235 2.57 -18.71 6.07
N LEU A 236 3.78 -18.15 6.08
CA LEU A 236 4.67 -18.14 7.24
C LEU A 236 4.08 -17.30 8.38
N LEU A 237 3.40 -16.22 8.02
CA LEU A 237 2.71 -15.34 8.95
C LEU A 237 1.41 -14.85 8.34
N LEU A 238 0.33 -14.89 9.10
CA LEU A 238 -0.84 -14.03 8.90
C LEU A 238 -1.11 -13.30 10.21
N THR A 239 -1.01 -11.96 10.21
CA THR A 239 -1.33 -11.18 11.40
C THR A 239 -2.83 -11.24 11.70
N LYS A 240 -3.22 -11.10 12.97
CA LYS A 240 -4.64 -10.99 13.34
C LYS A 240 -5.26 -9.76 12.68
N PHE A 241 -6.52 -9.89 12.26
CA PHE A 241 -7.31 -8.80 11.74
C PHE A 241 -7.79 -7.92 12.90
N VAL A 242 -7.23 -6.71 13.02
CA VAL A 242 -7.55 -5.77 14.10
C VAL A 242 -7.92 -4.42 13.51
N ARG A 243 -8.92 -3.74 14.09
CA ARG A 243 -9.31 -2.36 13.71
C ARG A 243 -8.32 -1.32 14.25
N THR A 244 -7.09 -1.36 13.75
CA THR A 244 -6.02 -0.42 14.12
C THR A 244 -5.53 0.34 12.92
N ARG A 245 -5.00 1.56 13.13
CA ARG A 245 -4.42 2.34 12.04
C ARG A 245 -3.17 1.67 11.46
N THR A 246 -2.41 0.98 12.29
CA THR A 246 -1.14 0.37 11.89
C THR A 246 -1.01 -1.00 12.52
N VAL A 247 -0.71 -2.01 11.70
CA VAL A 247 -0.30 -3.35 12.14
C VAL A 247 1.20 -3.48 11.90
N THR A 248 1.95 -3.82 12.95
CA THR A 248 3.41 -4.00 12.87
C THR A 248 3.81 -5.37 13.42
N ARG A 249 4.69 -6.08 12.71
CA ARG A 249 5.23 -7.35 13.15
C ARG A 249 6.74 -7.42 12.91
N ARG A 250 7.49 -7.86 13.94
CA ARG A 250 8.90 -8.21 13.84
C ARG A 250 9.05 -9.71 13.59
N LEU A 251 9.90 -10.06 12.64
CA LEU A 251 10.20 -11.42 12.20
C LEU A 251 11.72 -11.61 12.14
N HIS A 252 12.16 -12.85 12.30
CA HIS A 252 13.52 -13.28 11.99
C HIS A 252 13.39 -14.31 10.87
N LEU A 253 13.89 -13.97 9.69
CA LEU A 253 13.69 -14.73 8.46
C LEU A 253 15.06 -15.14 7.90
N PRO A 254 15.27 -16.38 7.42
CA PRO A 254 16.50 -16.69 6.70
C PRO A 254 16.61 -15.84 5.43
N PRO A 255 17.83 -15.61 4.89
CA PRO A 255 18.01 -15.03 3.56
C PRO A 255 17.19 -15.79 2.52
N GLY A 256 16.60 -15.08 1.56
CA GLY A 256 15.69 -15.67 0.58
C GLY A 256 14.62 -14.72 0.06
N ARG A 257 13.60 -15.28 -0.61
CA ARG A 257 12.51 -14.55 -1.26
C ARG A 257 11.20 -14.72 -0.50
N TYR A 258 10.49 -13.61 -0.30
CA TYR A 258 9.25 -13.55 0.46
C TYR A 258 8.21 -12.72 -0.27
N ILE A 259 6.95 -13.15 -0.23
CA ILE A 259 5.81 -12.38 -0.74
C ILE A 259 5.03 -11.82 0.43
N ILE A 260 4.87 -10.50 0.43
CA ILE A 260 4.09 -9.75 1.41
C ILE A 260 2.79 -9.29 0.76
N ILE A 261 1.66 -9.67 1.36
CA ILE A 261 0.32 -9.34 0.89
C ILE A 261 -0.42 -8.56 1.98
N PRO A 262 -0.53 -7.22 1.85
CA PRO A 262 -1.44 -6.43 2.68
C PRO A 262 -2.89 -6.67 2.26
N CYS A 263 -3.74 -7.00 3.21
CA CYS A 263 -5.15 -7.30 2.95
C CYS A 263 -6.08 -6.73 4.04
N THR A 264 -7.33 -6.50 3.65
CA THR A 264 -8.44 -6.23 4.56
C THR A 264 -9.10 -7.53 4.98
N HIS A 265 -9.92 -7.51 6.04
CA HIS A 265 -10.66 -8.70 6.45
C HIS A 265 -11.73 -9.10 5.43
N SER A 266 -12.59 -8.15 5.05
CA SER A 266 -13.65 -8.38 4.08
C SER A 266 -13.22 -7.91 2.69
N PRO A 267 -13.68 -8.58 1.62
CA PRO A 267 -13.47 -8.12 0.24
C PRO A 267 -14.18 -6.78 0.01
N ASP A 268 -13.79 -6.09 -1.05
CA ASP A 268 -14.36 -4.81 -1.52
C ASP A 268 -14.29 -3.64 -0.51
N GLN A 269 -13.50 -3.81 0.55
CA GLN A 269 -13.21 -2.73 1.47
C GLN A 269 -12.11 -1.82 0.92
N GLU A 270 -12.50 -0.60 0.58
CA GLU A 270 -11.60 0.35 -0.05
C GLU A 270 -10.72 1.10 0.94
N GLY A 271 -9.50 1.42 0.52
CA GLY A 271 -8.66 2.38 1.21
C GLY A 271 -7.20 2.32 0.81
N ASP A 272 -6.52 3.42 1.10
CA ASP A 272 -5.09 3.55 0.86
C ASP A 272 -4.27 3.04 2.03
N PHE A 273 -3.10 2.51 1.74
CA PHE A 273 -2.15 2.04 2.73
C PHE A 273 -0.71 2.42 2.39
N LEU A 274 0.12 2.42 3.43
CA LEU A 274 1.56 2.54 3.37
C LEU A 274 2.16 1.28 3.97
N LEU A 275 2.84 0.49 3.15
CA LEU A 275 3.63 -0.66 3.57
C LEU A 275 5.09 -0.23 3.76
N ARG A 276 5.66 -0.57 4.92
CA ARG A 276 7.07 -0.31 5.24
C ARG A 276 7.72 -1.58 5.73
N VAL A 277 8.89 -1.88 5.20
CA VAL A 277 9.73 -2.99 5.64
C VAL A 277 11.06 -2.42 6.11
N PHE A 278 11.42 -2.75 7.34
CA PHE A 278 12.66 -2.34 7.97
C PHE A 278 13.57 -3.57 8.09
N CYS A 279 14.77 -3.50 7.54
CA CYS A 279 15.77 -4.56 7.58
C CYS A 279 17.09 -4.03 8.14
N GLN A 280 17.82 -4.82 8.92
CA GLN A 280 19.12 -4.38 9.45
C GLN A 280 20.23 -4.36 8.39
N LYS A 281 20.13 -5.26 7.40
CA LYS A 281 21.02 -5.34 6.22
C LYS A 281 20.23 -5.14 4.93
N SER A 282 20.96 -5.06 3.82
CA SER A 282 20.37 -4.70 2.53
C SER A 282 19.29 -5.66 2.05
N ALA A 283 18.14 -5.07 1.69
CA ALA A 283 16.98 -5.78 1.17
C ALA A 283 16.44 -5.06 -0.05
N THR A 284 16.04 -5.83 -1.06
CA THR A 284 15.32 -5.28 -2.21
C THR A 284 13.87 -5.68 -2.12
N MET A 285 12.97 -4.76 -2.42
CA MET A 285 11.54 -5.07 -2.56
C MET A 285 11.05 -4.52 -3.89
N LYS A 286 10.07 -5.17 -4.50
CA LYS A 286 9.37 -4.71 -5.71
C LYS A 286 7.90 -5.14 -5.69
N GLU A 287 7.05 -4.42 -6.40
CA GLU A 287 5.69 -4.91 -6.68
C GLU A 287 5.81 -6.21 -7.50
N HIS A 288 5.08 -7.26 -7.09
CA HIS A 288 5.02 -8.56 -7.75
C HIS A 288 3.77 -8.60 -8.64
N ASP A 289 3.88 -7.96 -9.79
CA ASP A 289 2.80 -7.82 -10.75
C ASP A 289 3.34 -7.86 -12.19
N GLU A 290 2.42 -7.94 -13.17
CA GLU A 290 2.75 -7.87 -14.60
C GLU A 290 3.38 -6.52 -14.95
N SER A 291 4.32 -6.52 -15.90
CA SER A 291 4.84 -5.26 -16.47
C SER A 291 3.90 -4.79 -17.58
N PRO A 292 3.69 -3.46 -17.73
CA PRO A 292 2.84 -2.93 -18.78
C PRO A 292 3.44 -3.27 -20.14
N MET A 293 2.72 -4.00 -20.98
CA MET A 293 3.15 -4.37 -22.33
C MET A 293 1.97 -4.37 -23.29
N LEU A 294 2.22 -3.89 -24.51
CA LEU A 294 1.35 -4.13 -25.65
C LEU A 294 1.85 -5.40 -26.35
N VAL A 295 1.03 -6.44 -26.33
CA VAL A 295 1.27 -7.64 -27.12
C VAL A 295 0.56 -7.41 -28.46
N ASP A 296 1.33 -7.48 -29.55
CA ASP A 296 0.75 -7.58 -30.89
C ASP A 296 -0.04 -8.90 -30.97
N THR A 297 -1.30 -8.86 -30.51
CA THR A 297 -2.31 -9.79 -30.96
C THR A 297 -2.49 -9.48 -32.43
N HIS A 298 -1.74 -10.18 -33.29
CA HIS A 298 -1.74 -10.02 -34.74
C HIS A 298 -3.12 -9.55 -35.20
N LEU A 299 -3.16 -8.31 -35.69
CA LEU A 299 -4.14 -7.95 -36.69
C LEU A 299 -3.85 -8.89 -37.85
N GLU A 300 -4.46 -10.08 -37.88
CA GLU A 300 -4.74 -10.76 -39.14
C GLU A 300 -5.84 -9.95 -39.87
N MET A 301 -5.56 -8.66 -40.10
CA MET A 301 -6.00 -8.00 -41.31
C MET A 301 -5.07 -8.58 -42.37
N GLY A 302 -5.60 -9.53 -43.14
CA GLY A 302 -4.82 -10.34 -44.07
C GLY A 302 -3.78 -9.54 -44.83
N ASP A 303 -2.52 -9.78 -44.49
CA ASP A 303 -1.37 -9.36 -45.27
C ASP A 303 -1.34 -10.26 -46.52
N LYS A 304 -2.23 -9.95 -47.46
CA LYS A 304 -2.04 -10.26 -48.88
C LYS A 304 -2.03 -8.93 -49.62
N VAL A 305 -0.90 -8.26 -49.53
CA VAL A 305 -0.35 -7.55 -50.70
C VAL A 305 -0.03 -8.63 -51.73
N ASP A 306 -1.06 -9.10 -52.43
CA ASP A 306 -0.88 -9.79 -53.69
C ASP A 306 -1.76 -9.10 -54.72
N SER A 307 -1.08 -8.39 -55.61
CA SER A 307 -1.66 -7.77 -56.77
C SER A 307 -2.43 -8.80 -57.60
N ARG A 308 -3.72 -8.51 -57.81
CA ARG A 308 -4.68 -9.18 -58.73
C ARG A 308 -5.40 -10.40 -58.18
N SER A 309 -6.73 -10.25 -58.20
CA SER A 309 -7.82 -11.24 -58.18
C SER A 309 -8.54 -11.41 -56.85
N THR A 310 -9.86 -11.57 -56.97
CA THR A 310 -10.88 -11.79 -55.92
C THR A 310 -11.29 -10.55 -55.10
N ARG A 311 -12.00 -9.64 -55.78
CA ARG A 311 -13.22 -9.04 -55.21
C ARG A 311 -14.19 -10.19 -54.99
N GLU A 312 -14.53 -10.48 -53.75
CA GLU A 312 -15.87 -10.84 -53.25
C GLU A 312 -15.73 -11.53 -51.88
N GLU A 313 -16.66 -11.16 -50.98
CA GLU A 313 -16.98 -11.80 -49.70
C GLU A 313 -16.12 -11.46 -48.47
N SER A 314 -16.44 -10.31 -47.86
CA SER A 314 -16.63 -10.17 -46.39
C SER A 314 -17.39 -8.88 -46.07
N SER A 315 -18.71 -8.97 -46.15
CA SER A 315 -19.66 -7.90 -45.86
C SER A 315 -19.65 -7.52 -44.37
N SER A 316 -19.06 -6.38 -44.02
CA SER A 316 -19.35 -5.67 -42.75
C SER A 316 -19.24 -4.14 -42.94
N SER A 317 -20.27 -3.53 -43.51
CA SER A 317 -20.62 -2.09 -43.45
C SER A 317 -19.46 -1.07 -43.32
N CYS A 318 -18.42 -1.13 -44.16
CA CYS A 318 -17.41 -0.08 -44.20
C CYS A 318 -17.86 1.04 -45.14
N ILE A 319 -17.76 2.29 -44.66
CA ILE A 319 -17.92 3.49 -45.49
C ILE A 319 -16.89 3.42 -46.61
N GLN A 320 -17.34 3.51 -47.87
CA GLN A 320 -16.41 3.55 -48.99
C GLN A 320 -15.61 4.85 -48.95
N LYS A 321 -14.39 4.85 -49.50
CA LYS A 321 -13.53 6.05 -49.51
C LYS A 321 -14.22 7.28 -50.10
N ASP A 322 -15.09 7.06 -51.08
CA ASP A 322 -15.86 8.13 -51.73
C ASP A 322 -16.90 8.75 -50.78
N ASP A 323 -17.59 7.95 -49.98
CA ASP A 323 -18.56 8.41 -48.98
C ASP A 323 -17.86 9.16 -47.83
N PHE A 324 -16.66 8.72 -47.43
CA PHE A 324 -15.83 9.40 -46.43
C PHE A 324 -15.38 10.78 -46.92
N LEU A 325 -14.91 10.87 -48.17
CA LEU A 325 -14.50 12.13 -48.79
C LEU A 325 -15.69 13.07 -48.98
N ALA A 326 -16.87 12.54 -49.35
CA ALA A 326 -18.09 13.33 -49.46
C ALA A 326 -18.51 13.94 -48.11
N ALA A 327 -18.30 13.23 -47.00
CA ALA A 327 -18.62 13.72 -45.67
C ALA A 327 -17.64 14.81 -45.16
N ALA A 328 -16.42 14.87 -45.70
CA ALA A 328 -15.40 15.84 -45.32
C ALA A 328 -15.58 17.25 -45.93
N GLY A 329 -16.55 17.45 -46.83
CA GLY A 329 -16.85 18.75 -47.42
C GLY A 329 -15.79 19.29 -48.38
N GLU A 330 -15.91 20.57 -48.78
CA GLU A 330 -15.02 21.20 -49.77
C GLU A 330 -13.59 21.45 -49.27
N ASP A 331 -13.39 21.56 -47.96
CA ASP A 331 -12.08 21.77 -47.34
C ASP A 331 -11.32 20.46 -47.09
N GLY A 332 -11.98 19.31 -47.25
CA GLY A 332 -11.41 17.97 -47.10
C GLY A 332 -10.90 17.70 -45.67
N ARG A 333 -11.32 18.49 -44.68
CA ARG A 333 -10.83 18.38 -43.30
C ARG A 333 -11.81 17.56 -42.47
N MET A 334 -11.35 16.37 -42.08
CA MET A 334 -12.13 15.51 -41.21
C MET A 334 -11.94 15.96 -39.75
N THR A 335 -12.74 16.93 -39.30
CA THR A 335 -12.71 17.46 -37.93
C THR A 335 -13.43 16.56 -36.94
N ALA A 336 -13.20 16.73 -35.63
CA ALA A 336 -13.87 15.93 -34.60
C ALA A 336 -15.42 15.98 -34.67
N ALA A 337 -16.01 17.10 -35.10
CA ALA A 337 -17.46 17.23 -35.24
C ALA A 337 -18.00 16.42 -36.43
N ILE A 338 -17.30 16.44 -37.55
CA ILE A 338 -17.64 15.63 -38.73
C ILE A 338 -17.48 14.14 -38.40
N LEU A 339 -16.37 13.76 -37.74
CA LEU A 339 -16.14 12.40 -37.28
C LEU A 339 -17.25 11.91 -36.37
N GLN A 340 -17.72 12.77 -35.46
CA GLN A 340 -18.77 12.42 -34.50
C GLN A 340 -20.05 12.03 -35.23
N ASN A 341 -20.45 12.79 -36.25
CA ASN A 341 -21.65 12.51 -37.04
C ASN A 341 -21.50 11.18 -37.79
N ILE A 342 -20.34 10.94 -38.41
CA ILE A 342 -20.06 9.69 -39.12
C ILE A 342 -20.08 8.48 -38.18
N LEU A 343 -19.41 8.58 -37.03
CA LEU A 343 -19.38 7.50 -36.03
C LEU A 343 -20.77 7.23 -35.45
N ASN A 344 -21.55 8.27 -35.13
CA ASN A 344 -22.92 8.12 -34.64
C ASN A 344 -23.85 7.50 -35.70
N PHE A 345 -23.62 7.79 -36.97
CA PHE A 345 -24.34 7.13 -38.05
C PHE A 345 -23.97 5.64 -38.15
N LEU A 346 -22.67 5.32 -38.11
CA LEU A 346 -22.18 3.94 -38.26
C LEU A 346 -22.53 3.01 -37.10
N PHE A 347 -22.48 3.53 -35.88
CA PHE A 347 -22.70 2.78 -34.65
C PHE A 347 -24.04 3.15 -34.00
N SER A 348 -25.00 3.61 -34.81
CA SER A 348 -26.34 3.97 -34.37
C SER A 348 -27.00 2.80 -33.64
N GLY A 349 -27.51 3.06 -32.43
CA GLY A 349 -28.10 2.03 -31.56
C GLY A 349 -27.10 1.21 -30.75
N GLU A 350 -25.79 1.33 -30.99
CA GLU A 350 -24.75 0.66 -30.20
C GLU A 350 -24.06 1.61 -29.21
N LEU A 351 -23.61 2.77 -29.68
CA LEU A 351 -22.94 3.76 -28.86
C LEU A 351 -23.18 5.18 -29.39
N GLU A 352 -23.56 6.08 -28.50
CA GLU A 352 -23.57 7.51 -28.80
C GLU A 352 -22.20 8.13 -28.49
N PHE A 353 -21.54 8.61 -29.53
CA PHE A 353 -20.27 9.32 -29.46
C PHE A 353 -20.51 10.78 -29.10
N SER A 354 -20.04 11.18 -27.92
CA SER A 354 -19.90 12.58 -27.53
C SER A 354 -18.70 13.24 -28.19
N LEU A 355 -18.75 14.56 -28.40
CA LEU A 355 -17.65 15.32 -29.00
C LEU A 355 -16.32 15.12 -28.27
N ASP A 356 -16.31 14.99 -26.94
CA ASP A 356 -15.08 14.80 -26.16
C ASP A 356 -14.47 13.39 -26.35
N LEU A 357 -15.32 12.37 -26.47
CA LEU A 357 -14.88 11.02 -26.84
C LEU A 357 -14.27 11.04 -28.25
N THR A 358 -14.97 11.67 -29.19
CA THR A 358 -14.52 11.77 -30.58
C THR A 358 -13.21 12.55 -30.72
N ARG A 359 -13.03 13.64 -29.97
CA ARG A 359 -11.75 14.37 -29.89
C ARG A 359 -10.61 13.48 -29.38
N SER A 360 -10.89 12.62 -28.41
CA SER A 360 -9.88 11.71 -27.89
C SER A 360 -9.52 10.61 -28.89
N LEU A 361 -10.51 10.09 -29.62
CA LEU A 361 -10.29 9.11 -30.70
C LEU A 361 -9.52 9.73 -31.86
N LEU A 362 -9.83 10.98 -32.22
CA LEU A 362 -9.08 11.74 -33.22
C LEU A 362 -7.63 11.92 -32.77
N ALA A 363 -7.39 12.34 -31.53
CA ALA A 363 -6.04 12.50 -30.99
C ALA A 363 -5.23 11.19 -30.96
N MET A 364 -5.90 10.04 -30.85
CA MET A 364 -5.24 8.73 -30.93
C MET A 364 -4.82 8.36 -32.37
N MET A 365 -5.56 8.84 -33.36
CA MET A 365 -5.32 8.53 -34.78
C MET A 365 -4.41 9.54 -35.47
N ASP A 366 -4.47 10.82 -35.05
CA ASP A 366 -3.74 11.96 -35.62
C ASP A 366 -2.23 11.93 -35.29
N ARG A 367 -1.53 10.92 -35.81
CA ARG A 367 -0.09 10.71 -35.58
C ARG A 367 0.79 11.81 -36.19
N ASN A 368 0.26 12.53 -37.17
CA ASN A 368 0.95 13.61 -37.85
C ASN A 368 0.62 15.01 -37.28
N PHE A 369 -0.19 15.10 -36.22
CA PHE A 369 -0.62 16.34 -35.57
C PHE A 369 -1.32 17.33 -36.52
N SER A 370 -1.99 16.82 -37.54
CA SER A 370 -2.73 17.62 -38.53
C SER A 370 -4.02 18.22 -37.97
N GLY A 371 -4.52 17.67 -36.86
CA GLY A 371 -5.85 17.96 -36.31
C GLY A 371 -6.99 17.35 -37.13
N ASN A 372 -6.67 16.48 -38.08
CA ASN A 372 -7.60 15.78 -38.98
C ASN A 372 -7.34 14.26 -38.96
N VAL A 373 -8.22 13.48 -39.58
CA VAL A 373 -8.04 12.03 -39.77
C VAL A 373 -8.14 11.71 -41.26
N ASP A 374 -7.18 10.97 -41.82
CA ASP A 374 -7.28 10.48 -43.20
C ASP A 374 -8.16 9.21 -43.30
N PHE A 375 -8.43 8.73 -44.51
CA PHE A 375 -9.30 7.57 -44.71
C PHE A 375 -8.73 6.28 -44.09
N TYR A 376 -7.41 6.07 -44.14
CA TYR A 376 -6.78 4.85 -43.63
C TYR A 376 -6.71 4.87 -42.10
N GLU A 377 -6.44 6.03 -41.51
CA GLU A 377 -6.54 6.27 -40.08
C GLU A 377 -7.98 6.07 -39.59
N PHE A 378 -8.97 6.55 -40.34
CA PHE A 378 -10.39 6.33 -40.05
C PHE A 378 -10.79 4.85 -40.12
N ASP A 379 -10.36 4.13 -41.17
CA ASP A 379 -10.63 2.71 -41.31
C ASP A 379 -10.02 1.90 -40.16
N THR A 380 -8.78 2.24 -39.78
CA THR A 380 -8.11 1.67 -38.60
C THR A 380 -8.90 1.94 -37.33
N LEU A 381 -9.37 3.18 -37.12
CA LEU A 381 -10.20 3.55 -35.98
C LEU A 381 -11.50 2.73 -35.92
N VAL A 382 -12.20 2.58 -37.04
CA VAL A 382 -13.45 1.80 -37.10
C VAL A 382 -13.18 0.33 -36.78
N CYS A 383 -12.10 -0.25 -37.29
CA CYS A 383 -11.67 -1.61 -36.96
C CYS A 383 -11.37 -1.76 -35.46
N CYS A 384 -10.64 -0.81 -34.86
CA CYS A 384 -10.38 -0.79 -33.42
C CYS A 384 -11.68 -0.71 -32.61
N LEU A 385 -12.59 0.20 -32.95
CA LEU A 385 -13.87 0.38 -32.26
C LEU A 385 -14.72 -0.89 -32.31
N ARG A 386 -14.85 -1.52 -33.48
CA ARG A 386 -15.57 -2.79 -33.64
C ARG A 386 -14.96 -3.89 -32.77
N ARG A 387 -13.63 -4.00 -32.75
CA ARG A 387 -12.93 -4.97 -31.91
C ARG A 387 -13.20 -4.71 -30.43
N TRP A 388 -13.06 -3.47 -29.97
CA TRP A 388 -13.31 -3.08 -28.58
C TRP A 388 -14.75 -3.35 -28.16
N MET A 389 -15.74 -2.98 -28.98
CA MET A 389 -17.15 -3.26 -28.73
C MET A 389 -17.45 -4.76 -28.71
N ALA A 390 -16.84 -5.54 -29.59
CA ALA A 390 -17.01 -6.99 -29.62
C ALA A 390 -16.45 -7.68 -28.36
N VAL A 391 -15.26 -7.27 -27.90
CA VAL A 391 -14.71 -7.74 -26.62
C VAL A 391 -15.62 -7.31 -25.47
N TYR A 392 -16.10 -6.06 -25.48
CA TYR A 392 -16.97 -5.56 -24.42
C TYR A 392 -18.23 -6.41 -24.28
N LYS A 393 -18.94 -6.65 -25.40
CA LYS A 393 -20.17 -7.47 -25.41
C LYS A 393 -19.95 -8.90 -24.91
N ARG A 394 -18.76 -9.47 -25.12
CA ARG A 394 -18.42 -10.83 -24.62
C ARG A 394 -18.14 -10.86 -23.13
N LYS A 395 -17.58 -9.78 -22.57
CA LYS A 395 -17.12 -9.72 -21.17
C LYS A 395 -18.10 -9.02 -20.24
N SER A 396 -19.05 -8.27 -20.78
CA SER A 396 -20.11 -7.63 -20.00
C SER A 396 -21.01 -8.67 -19.34
N GLU A 397 -21.39 -8.41 -18.09
CA GLU A 397 -22.33 -9.28 -17.36
C GLU A 397 -23.73 -9.18 -17.98
N ALA A 398 -24.42 -10.33 -18.11
CA ALA A 398 -25.72 -10.39 -18.77
C ALA A 398 -26.82 -9.58 -18.04
N GLU A 399 -26.72 -9.48 -16.72
CA GLU A 399 -27.71 -8.79 -15.90
C GLU A 399 -27.54 -7.26 -15.93
N THR A 400 -26.29 -6.78 -15.88
CA THR A 400 -26.00 -5.35 -15.78
C THR A 400 -25.67 -4.70 -17.13
N GLY A 401 -25.19 -5.48 -18.11
CA GLY A 401 -24.62 -4.95 -19.34
C GLY A 401 -23.29 -4.20 -19.13
N LEU A 402 -22.67 -4.32 -17.95
CA LEU A 402 -21.44 -3.65 -17.56
C LEU A 402 -20.29 -4.63 -17.41
N ILE A 403 -19.06 -4.14 -17.55
CA ILE A 403 -17.87 -4.93 -17.22
C ILE A 403 -17.47 -4.68 -15.78
N SER A 404 -17.36 -5.75 -14.99
CA SER A 404 -16.77 -5.69 -13.64
C SER A 404 -15.30 -5.29 -13.72
N GLY A 405 -14.85 -4.38 -12.85
CA GLY A 405 -13.44 -3.96 -12.75
C GLY A 405 -12.46 -5.07 -12.37
N SER A 406 -12.96 -6.25 -12.00
CA SER A 406 -12.14 -7.39 -11.59
C SER A 406 -11.22 -7.93 -12.69
N VAL A 407 -10.29 -8.79 -12.28
CA VAL A 407 -9.38 -9.53 -13.17
C VAL A 407 -10.14 -10.29 -14.28
N TRP A 408 -11.36 -10.75 -14.00
CA TRP A 408 -12.18 -11.53 -14.93
C TRP A 408 -13.06 -10.68 -15.85
N GLY A 409 -13.29 -9.42 -15.49
CA GLY A 409 -14.00 -8.47 -16.35
C GLY A 409 -13.00 -7.62 -17.11
N LEU A 410 -12.62 -6.47 -16.55
CA LEU A 410 -11.71 -5.52 -17.18
C LEU A 410 -10.34 -6.13 -17.49
N GLY A 411 -9.76 -6.89 -16.55
CA GLY A 411 -8.44 -7.48 -16.72
C GLY A 411 -8.37 -8.44 -17.91
N ASP A 412 -9.39 -9.30 -18.06
CA ASP A 412 -9.48 -10.26 -19.15
C ASP A 412 -9.84 -9.59 -20.49
N ALA A 413 -10.72 -8.57 -20.46
CA ALA A 413 -11.03 -7.77 -21.64
C ALA A 413 -9.79 -7.07 -22.21
N LEU A 414 -8.97 -6.46 -21.35
CA LEU A 414 -7.73 -5.80 -21.75
C LEU A 414 -6.71 -6.80 -22.29
N ARG A 415 -6.57 -7.96 -21.66
CA ARG A 415 -5.69 -9.03 -22.14
C ARG A 415 -6.10 -9.55 -23.52
N GLU A 416 -7.39 -9.71 -23.78
CA GLU A 416 -7.93 -10.12 -25.09
C GLU A 416 -7.68 -9.05 -26.19
N LEU A 417 -7.57 -7.78 -25.78
CA LEU A 417 -7.16 -6.68 -26.65
C LEU A 417 -5.65 -6.56 -26.83
N GLY A 418 -4.85 -7.36 -26.13
CA GLY A 418 -3.38 -7.32 -26.19
C GLY A 418 -2.74 -6.39 -25.16
N TYR A 419 -3.51 -5.76 -24.26
CA TYR A 419 -2.97 -4.93 -23.20
C TYR A 419 -2.72 -5.75 -21.93
N LEU A 420 -1.44 -5.99 -21.63
CA LEU A 420 -1.01 -6.54 -20.34
C LEU A 420 -0.72 -5.36 -19.41
N LEU A 421 -1.56 -5.16 -18.39
CA LEU A 421 -1.42 -4.04 -17.45
C LEU A 421 -1.31 -4.55 -16.00
N PRO A 422 -0.37 -4.05 -15.19
CA PRO A 422 -0.35 -4.32 -13.75
C PRO A 422 -1.66 -3.92 -13.07
N ARG A 423 -2.03 -4.61 -11.98
CA ARG A 423 -3.30 -4.35 -11.27
C ARG A 423 -3.40 -2.95 -10.72
N ARG A 424 -2.28 -2.31 -10.40
CA ARG A 424 -2.25 -0.90 -10.02
C ARG A 424 -2.80 0.00 -11.13
N LEU A 425 -2.46 -0.26 -12.39
CA LEU A 425 -3.01 0.51 -13.52
C LEU A 425 -4.48 0.15 -13.77
N GLN A 426 -4.84 -1.13 -13.68
CA GLN A 426 -6.26 -1.54 -13.77
C GLN A 426 -7.11 -0.87 -12.68
N ALA A 427 -6.60 -0.77 -11.46
CA ALA A 427 -7.26 -0.09 -10.35
C ALA A 427 -7.44 1.40 -10.63
N LEU A 428 -6.45 2.07 -11.23
CA LEU A 428 -6.59 3.47 -11.66
C LEU A 428 -7.65 3.65 -12.75
N LEU A 429 -7.77 2.69 -13.67
CA LEU A 429 -8.83 2.71 -14.68
C LEU A 429 -10.20 2.61 -14.02
N VAL A 430 -10.39 1.66 -13.09
CA VAL A 430 -11.67 1.51 -12.38
C VAL A 430 -11.99 2.72 -11.52
N VAL A 431 -11.01 3.32 -10.84
CA VAL A 431 -11.21 4.57 -10.08
C VAL A 431 -11.62 5.73 -10.99
N ARG A 432 -11.14 5.75 -12.24
CA ARG A 432 -11.38 6.88 -13.15
C ARG A 432 -12.62 6.72 -14.04
N PHE A 433 -12.91 5.50 -14.45
CA PHE A 433 -13.88 5.14 -15.48
C PHE A 433 -14.97 4.19 -14.97
N GLY A 434 -14.83 3.67 -13.75
CA GLY A 434 -15.84 2.83 -13.11
C GLY A 434 -16.89 3.65 -12.37
N ASP A 435 -18.05 3.04 -12.17
CA ASP A 435 -19.11 3.53 -11.30
C ASP A 435 -18.77 3.29 -9.81
N GLN A 436 -19.72 3.61 -8.93
CA GLN A 436 -19.56 3.43 -7.47
C GLN A 436 -19.43 1.94 -7.07
N GLU A 437 -19.87 1.03 -7.92
CA GLU A 437 -19.76 -0.41 -7.72
C GLU A 437 -18.48 -1.00 -8.33
N GLY A 438 -17.67 -0.19 -9.01
CA GLY A 438 -16.48 -0.63 -9.73
C GLY A 438 -16.78 -1.34 -11.05
N ASN A 439 -17.94 -1.08 -11.67
CA ASN A 439 -18.28 -1.55 -13.01
C ASN A 439 -18.04 -0.45 -14.05
N ILE A 440 -17.74 -0.82 -15.28
CA ILE A 440 -17.38 0.09 -16.37
C ILE A 440 -18.40 -0.02 -17.50
N SER A 441 -18.89 1.12 -17.97
CA SER A 441 -19.80 1.24 -19.12
C SER A 441 -19.07 1.09 -20.46
N LEU A 442 -19.78 0.81 -21.55
CA LEU A 442 -19.17 0.70 -22.89
C LEU A 442 -18.44 2.00 -23.30
N ARG A 443 -19.04 3.15 -23.02
CA ARG A 443 -18.46 4.46 -23.30
C ARG A 443 -17.14 4.65 -22.55
N ASP A 444 -17.17 4.34 -21.26
CA ASP A 444 -16.01 4.51 -20.37
C ASP A 444 -14.91 3.49 -20.69
N PHE A 445 -15.27 2.28 -21.10
CA PHE A 445 -14.34 1.25 -21.57
C PHE A 445 -13.62 1.68 -22.86
N ILE A 446 -14.34 2.23 -23.84
CA ILE A 446 -13.72 2.75 -25.07
C ILE A 446 -12.81 3.93 -24.75
N MET A 447 -13.23 4.83 -23.86
CA MET A 447 -12.39 5.94 -23.43
C MET A 447 -11.12 5.44 -22.70
N ALA A 448 -11.25 4.48 -21.79
CA ALA A 448 -10.11 3.87 -21.11
C ALA A 448 -9.12 3.26 -22.11
N THR A 449 -9.63 2.47 -23.05
CA THR A 449 -8.82 1.78 -24.07
C THR A 449 -8.14 2.74 -25.03
N CYS A 450 -8.84 3.80 -25.44
CA CYS A 450 -8.27 4.88 -26.25
C CYS A 450 -7.09 5.54 -25.52
N ARG A 451 -7.24 5.87 -24.23
CA ARG A 451 -6.15 6.49 -23.46
C ARG A 451 -4.96 5.56 -23.24
N ILE A 452 -5.21 4.27 -22.98
CA ILE A 452 -4.14 3.27 -22.89
C ILE A 452 -3.36 3.22 -24.21
N SER A 453 -4.05 3.18 -25.34
CA SER A 453 -3.43 3.10 -26.68
C SER A 453 -2.59 4.33 -27.06
N VAL A 454 -2.83 5.48 -26.42
CA VAL A 454 -2.03 6.71 -26.62
C VAL A 454 -0.82 6.75 -25.68
N MET A 455 -0.88 6.06 -24.54
CA MET A 455 0.14 6.13 -23.49
C MET A 455 1.16 4.98 -23.52
N LEU A 456 0.77 3.82 -24.04
CA LEU A 456 1.65 2.69 -24.35
C LEU A 456 2.18 2.81 -25.77
#